data_AF-A0A1W6ZYR0-F1
#
_entry.id   AF-A0A1W6ZYR0-F1
#
_cell.length_a   1.000
_cell.length_b   1.000
_cell.length_c   1.000
_cell.angle_alpha   90.00
_cell.angle_beta   90.00
_cell.angle_gamma   90.00
#
_symmetry.space_group_name_H-M   'P 1'
#
loop_
_entity.id
_entity.type
_entity.pdbx_description
1 polymer ?
#
loop_
_entity_poly.entity_id
_entity_poly.type
_entity_poly.pdbx_seq_one_letter_code
_entity_poly.pdbx_strand_id
1 'polypeptide(L)'
;MGFELSPRDRARLNGVHPDLVRVVDRAAETSDVEFTVLEGVRTTERQKQLVAKGASQTMNSRHIKAANGFGHAVDLAPLINGQVSWDWPLYHKLCPIVKDAAEQEGVAIEWGGDWKQFKDGPHWQLPWSKYPGKSMGYGLLDAEPRYQDEPIPDDFPYQVGTPRTATKSKINWSLGGIGTAAAGAGAAIWNNTGSVALICLTVILVLCIIIFREELKAIARERLG
;
A
#
# COMPACT_ATOMS: atom_id res chain seq x y z
N MET A 1 10.31 -1.32 -26.97
CA MET A 1 10.54 -2.74 -26.65
C MET A 1 9.45 -3.13 -25.67
N GLY A 2 9.03 -4.39 -25.66
CA GLY A 2 8.07 -4.94 -24.69
C GLY A 2 8.62 -6.21 -24.06
N PHE A 3 7.86 -6.81 -23.15
CA PHE A 3 8.21 -8.05 -22.48
C PHE A 3 6.99 -8.97 -22.38
N GLU A 4 7.24 -10.25 -22.12
CA GLU A 4 6.17 -11.23 -21.91
C GLU A 4 5.85 -11.36 -20.42
N LEU A 5 4.56 -11.37 -20.10
CA LEU A 5 4.10 -11.64 -18.74
C LEU A 5 4.38 -13.10 -18.36
N SER A 6 4.89 -13.30 -17.14
CA SER A 6 5.26 -14.63 -16.68
C SER A 6 4.03 -15.54 -16.50
N PRO A 7 4.20 -16.87 -16.43
CA PRO A 7 3.10 -17.78 -16.11
C PRO A 7 2.39 -17.44 -14.79
N ARG A 8 3.12 -16.90 -13.81
CA ARG A 8 2.57 -16.43 -12.54
C ARG A 8 1.67 -15.20 -12.72
N ASP A 9 2.10 -14.24 -13.54
CA ASP A 9 1.31 -13.05 -13.85
C ASP A 9 0.02 -13.44 -14.57
N ARG A 10 0.12 -14.33 -15.56
CA ARG A 10 -1.02 -14.90 -16.29
C ARG A 10 -2.02 -15.57 -15.35
N ALA A 11 -1.54 -16.39 -14.41
CA ALA A 11 -2.40 -17.03 -13.42
C ALA A 11 -3.14 -16.03 -12.53
N ARG A 12 -2.54 -14.88 -12.22
CA ARG A 12 -3.17 -13.82 -11.41
C ARG A 12 -4.20 -12.99 -12.16
N LEU A 13 -4.12 -12.96 -13.48
CA LEU A 13 -5.12 -12.32 -14.34
C LEU A 13 -6.38 -13.20 -14.51
N ASN A 14 -6.37 -14.46 -14.05
CA ASN A 14 -7.53 -15.33 -14.12
C ASN A 14 -8.73 -14.74 -13.35
N GLY A 15 -9.84 -14.55 -14.07
CA GLY A 15 -11.07 -13.97 -13.53
C GLY A 15 -11.06 -12.44 -13.44
N VAL A 16 -9.98 -11.76 -13.84
CA VAL A 16 -9.99 -10.32 -14.09
C VAL A 16 -10.78 -10.04 -15.37
N HIS A 17 -11.46 -8.91 -15.43
CA HIS A 17 -12.28 -8.52 -16.58
C HIS A 17 -11.45 -8.51 -17.87
N PRO A 18 -11.93 -9.12 -18.98
CA PRO A 18 -11.14 -9.27 -20.20
C PRO A 18 -10.60 -7.95 -20.78
N ASP A 19 -11.37 -6.86 -20.68
CA ASP A 19 -10.89 -5.54 -21.11
C ASP A 19 -9.66 -5.08 -20.33
N LEU A 20 -9.62 -5.29 -19.01
CA LEU A 20 -8.46 -4.93 -18.20
C LEU A 20 -7.27 -5.83 -18.51
N VAL A 21 -7.52 -7.12 -18.79
CA VAL A 21 -6.47 -8.05 -19.24
C VAL A 21 -5.85 -7.58 -20.56
N ARG A 22 -6.65 -7.16 -21.55
CA ARG A 22 -6.14 -6.60 -22.81
C ARG A 22 -5.25 -5.37 -22.58
N VAL A 23 -5.65 -4.48 -21.67
CA VAL A 23 -4.81 -3.31 -21.32
C VAL A 23 -3.47 -3.74 -20.72
N VAL A 24 -3.48 -4.71 -19.81
CA VAL A 24 -2.25 -5.22 -19.18
C VAL A 24 -1.34 -5.90 -20.20
N ASP A 25 -1.92 -6.68 -21.13
CA ASP A 25 -1.19 -7.32 -22.23
C ASP A 25 -0.57 -6.27 -23.17
N ARG A 26 -1.38 -5.29 -23.62
CA ARG A 26 -0.90 -4.18 -24.46
C ARG A 26 0.22 -3.40 -23.78
N ALA A 27 0.07 -3.13 -22.48
CA ALA A 27 1.11 -2.43 -21.71
C ALA A 27 2.40 -3.25 -21.67
N ALA A 28 2.34 -4.57 -21.46
CA ALA A 28 3.53 -5.42 -21.49
C ALA A 28 4.20 -5.44 -22.89
N GLU A 29 3.41 -5.45 -23.97
CA GLU A 29 3.89 -5.42 -25.35
C GLU A 29 4.61 -4.11 -25.73
N THR A 30 4.24 -2.98 -25.12
CA THR A 30 4.77 -1.65 -25.49
C THR A 30 5.72 -1.02 -24.47
N SER A 31 5.77 -1.56 -23.24
CA SER A 31 6.50 -0.96 -22.12
C SER A 31 8.01 -1.15 -22.17
N ASP A 32 8.74 -0.06 -22.01
CA ASP A 32 10.18 -0.06 -21.70
C ASP A 32 10.48 -0.26 -20.20
N VAL A 33 9.45 -0.32 -19.36
CA VAL A 33 9.52 -0.64 -17.94
C VAL A 33 8.90 -2.02 -17.71
N GLU A 34 9.73 -3.01 -17.42
CA GLU A 34 9.23 -4.33 -16.99
C GLU A 34 8.40 -4.20 -15.72
N PHE A 35 7.32 -4.96 -15.61
CA PHE A 35 6.45 -5.01 -14.43
C PHE A 35 5.89 -6.42 -14.23
N THR A 36 5.42 -6.70 -13.01
CA THR A 36 4.73 -7.94 -12.65
C THR A 36 3.32 -7.65 -12.15
N VAL A 37 2.42 -8.62 -12.31
CA VAL A 37 1.08 -8.60 -11.72
C VAL A 37 1.20 -9.13 -10.30
N LEU A 38 1.00 -8.26 -9.31
CA LEU A 38 1.03 -8.61 -7.90
C LEU A 38 -0.25 -9.34 -7.47
N GLU A 39 -1.40 -8.81 -7.86
CA GLU A 39 -2.72 -9.34 -7.47
C GLU A 39 -3.77 -8.98 -8.53
N GLY A 40 -4.67 -9.91 -8.83
CA GLY A 40 -5.84 -9.68 -9.68
C GLY A 40 -7.11 -9.84 -8.87
N VAL A 41 -7.84 -10.94 -9.07
CA VAL A 41 -9.04 -11.23 -8.26
C VAL A 41 -8.67 -11.57 -6.82
N ARG A 42 -9.44 -11.02 -5.88
CA ARG A 42 -9.33 -11.25 -4.44
C ARG A 42 -10.62 -11.84 -3.89
N THR A 43 -10.51 -12.77 -2.95
CA THR A 43 -11.66 -13.32 -2.22
C THR A 43 -12.20 -12.32 -1.19
N THR A 44 -13.47 -12.46 -0.82
CA THR A 44 -14.08 -11.63 0.22
C THR A 44 -13.37 -11.80 1.56
N GLU A 45 -12.91 -13.01 1.88
CA GLU A 45 -12.21 -13.38 3.11
C GLU A 45 -10.86 -12.67 3.19
N ARG A 46 -10.09 -12.69 2.10
CA ARG A 46 -8.83 -11.93 2.00
C ARG A 46 -9.07 -10.43 2.13
N GLN A 47 -10.14 -9.90 1.52
CA GLN A 47 -10.49 -8.49 1.70
C GLN A 47 -10.83 -8.15 3.16
N LYS A 48 -11.60 -8.99 3.87
CA LYS A 48 -11.89 -8.82 5.31
C LYS A 48 -10.59 -8.77 6.12
N GLN A 49 -9.64 -9.65 5.83
CA GLN A 49 -8.34 -9.67 6.50
C GLN A 49 -7.54 -8.38 6.24
N LEU A 50 -7.52 -7.89 5.00
CA LEU A 50 -6.83 -6.64 4.65
C LEU A 50 -7.45 -5.43 5.33
N VAL A 51 -8.79 -5.37 5.41
CA VAL A 51 -9.50 -4.33 6.17
C VAL A 51 -9.16 -4.41 7.65
N ALA A 52 -9.18 -5.60 8.25
CA ALA A 52 -8.82 -5.80 9.66
C ALA A 52 -7.36 -5.41 9.96
N LYS A 53 -6.45 -5.60 9.00
CA LYS A 53 -5.04 -5.20 9.09
C LYS A 53 -4.79 -3.72 8.75
N GLY A 54 -5.82 -2.97 8.34
CA GLY A 54 -5.69 -1.58 7.89
C GLY A 54 -5.01 -1.40 6.52
N ALA A 55 -4.77 -2.50 5.80
CA ALA A 55 -4.22 -2.50 4.44
C ALA A 55 -5.27 -2.11 3.38
N SER A 56 -6.56 -2.18 3.72
CA SER A 56 -7.64 -1.63 2.91
C SER A 56 -8.62 -0.85 3.77
N GLN A 57 -9.22 0.20 3.20
CA GLN A 57 -10.14 1.08 3.93
C GLN A 57 -11.60 0.61 3.85
N THR A 58 -11.94 -0.29 2.93
CA THR A 58 -13.33 -0.66 2.66
C THR A 58 -13.48 -2.09 2.18
N MET A 59 -14.65 -2.69 2.42
CA MET A 59 -15.05 -3.95 1.80
C MET A 59 -15.52 -3.77 0.34
N ASN A 60 -15.80 -2.54 -0.08
CA ASN A 60 -16.17 -2.24 -1.46
C ASN A 60 -14.94 -2.17 -2.37
N SER A 61 -14.39 -3.33 -2.73
CA SER A 61 -13.15 -3.47 -3.50
C SER A 61 -13.41 -3.93 -4.93
N ARG A 62 -12.69 -3.34 -5.89
CA ARG A 62 -12.70 -3.75 -7.31
C ARG A 62 -11.97 -5.06 -7.58
N HIS A 63 -11.15 -5.55 -6.65
CA HIS A 63 -10.53 -6.89 -6.77
C HIS A 63 -11.54 -8.01 -6.52
N ILE A 64 -12.65 -7.73 -5.82
CA ILE A 64 -13.70 -8.74 -5.59
C ILE A 64 -14.51 -8.89 -6.87
N LYS A 65 -14.83 -10.14 -7.23
CA LYS A 65 -15.70 -10.43 -8.36
C LYS A 65 -17.07 -9.76 -8.19
N ALA A 66 -17.46 -8.97 -9.18
CA ALA A 66 -18.81 -8.44 -9.24
C ALA A 66 -19.82 -9.50 -9.71
N ALA A 67 -21.10 -9.14 -9.79
CA ALA A 67 -22.18 -10.02 -10.25
C ALA A 67 -21.97 -10.57 -11.68
N ASN A 68 -21.18 -9.90 -12.52
CA ASN A 68 -20.79 -10.41 -13.84
C ASN A 68 -19.68 -11.47 -13.79
N GLY A 69 -19.20 -11.86 -12.61
CA GLY A 69 -18.23 -12.92 -12.41
C GLY A 69 -16.76 -12.48 -12.51
N PHE A 70 -16.49 -11.19 -12.73
CA PHE A 70 -15.14 -10.67 -12.93
C PHE A 70 -14.70 -9.72 -11.83
N GLY A 71 -13.40 -9.75 -11.50
CA GLY A 71 -12.73 -8.65 -10.81
C GLY A 71 -12.40 -7.52 -11.80
N HIS A 72 -12.37 -6.29 -11.31
CA HIS A 72 -12.21 -5.09 -12.12
C HIS A 72 -10.98 -4.27 -11.70
N ALA A 73 -10.06 -4.87 -10.96
CA ALA A 73 -8.79 -4.27 -10.58
C ALA A 73 -7.62 -5.25 -10.70
N VAL A 74 -6.44 -4.68 -10.81
CA VAL A 74 -5.16 -5.37 -10.86
C VAL A 74 -4.11 -4.50 -10.17
N ASP A 75 -3.21 -5.13 -9.42
CA ASP A 75 -2.05 -4.49 -8.82
C ASP A 75 -0.82 -4.79 -9.68
N LEU A 76 -0.16 -3.78 -10.22
CA LEU A 76 1.03 -3.89 -11.06
C LEU A 76 2.23 -3.26 -10.36
N ALA A 77 3.39 -3.93 -10.37
CA ALA A 77 4.61 -3.33 -9.81
C ALA A 77 5.78 -3.37 -10.79
N PRO A 78 6.51 -2.25 -10.96
CA PRO A 78 7.68 -2.19 -11.82
C PRO A 78 8.80 -3.06 -11.25
N LEU A 79 9.58 -3.65 -12.16
CA LEU A 79 10.73 -4.48 -11.86
C LEU A 79 12.03 -3.73 -12.14
N ILE A 80 13.01 -3.90 -11.27
CA ILE A 80 14.41 -3.55 -11.52
C ILE A 80 15.22 -4.83 -11.38
N ASN A 81 15.89 -5.26 -12.46
CA ASN A 81 16.68 -6.48 -12.48
C ASN A 81 15.89 -7.71 -11.96
N GLY A 82 14.62 -7.83 -12.38
CA GLY A 82 13.72 -8.91 -11.98
C GLY A 82 13.17 -8.83 -10.54
N GLN A 83 13.47 -7.77 -9.79
CA GLN A 83 12.96 -7.56 -8.43
C GLN A 83 11.91 -6.45 -8.40
N VAL A 84 10.85 -6.66 -7.61
CA VAL A 84 9.80 -5.66 -7.40
C VAL A 84 10.39 -4.40 -6.75
N SER A 85 10.15 -3.25 -7.37
CA SER A 85 10.43 -1.95 -6.77
C SER A 85 9.15 -1.26 -6.31
N TRP A 86 9.27 -0.59 -5.17
CA TRP A 86 8.22 0.22 -4.54
C TRP A 86 8.43 1.73 -4.75
N ASP A 87 9.40 2.09 -5.59
CA ASP A 87 9.78 3.48 -5.82
C ASP A 87 8.75 4.22 -6.66
N TRP A 88 8.09 5.21 -6.08
CA TRP A 88 7.12 6.10 -6.75
C TRP A 88 7.57 6.63 -8.13
N PRO A 89 8.84 7.05 -8.33
CA PRO A 89 9.30 7.46 -9.65
C PRO A 89 9.10 6.41 -10.75
N LEU A 90 9.18 5.11 -10.44
CA LEU A 90 8.94 4.05 -11.42
C LEU A 90 7.46 3.88 -11.73
N TYR A 91 6.59 3.98 -10.74
CA TYR A 91 5.15 4.00 -10.98
C TYR A 91 4.74 5.20 -11.85
N HIS A 92 5.38 6.36 -11.67
CA HIS A 92 5.16 7.53 -12.52
C HIS A 92 5.65 7.32 -13.95
N LYS A 93 6.67 6.48 -14.18
CA LYS A 93 7.10 6.05 -15.52
C LYS A 93 6.17 5.01 -16.14
N LEU A 94 5.68 4.06 -15.34
CA LEU A 94 4.75 3.03 -15.78
C LEU A 94 3.36 3.61 -16.10
N CYS A 95 2.93 4.64 -15.37
CA CYS A 95 1.62 5.27 -15.50
C CYS A 95 1.25 5.68 -16.94
N PRO A 96 2.05 6.50 -17.66
CA PRO A 96 1.71 6.89 -19.04
C PRO A 96 1.63 5.69 -19.98
N ILE A 97 2.40 4.62 -19.74
CA ILE A 97 2.41 3.42 -20.59
C ILE A 97 1.10 2.65 -20.44
N VAL A 98 0.66 2.40 -19.21
CA VAL A 98 -0.60 1.70 -18.96
C VAL A 98 -1.80 2.53 -19.44
N LYS A 99 -1.75 3.86 -19.32
CA LYS A 99 -2.80 4.75 -19.84
C LYS A 99 -2.85 4.77 -21.37
N ASP A 100 -1.70 4.83 -22.04
CA ASP A 100 -1.59 4.74 -23.50
C ASP A 100 -2.09 3.37 -24.00
N ALA A 101 -1.73 2.28 -23.32
CA ALA A 101 -2.27 0.96 -23.60
C ALA A 101 -3.80 0.89 -23.47
N ALA A 102 -4.36 1.54 -22.44
CA ALA A 102 -5.81 1.62 -22.25
C ALA A 102 -6.49 2.43 -23.36
N GLU A 103 -5.89 3.54 -23.79
CA GLU A 103 -6.37 4.35 -24.90
C GLU A 103 -6.39 3.55 -26.22
N GLN A 104 -5.30 2.83 -26.52
CA GLN A 104 -5.19 2.00 -27.73
C GLN A 104 -6.21 0.85 -27.75
N GLU A 105 -6.49 0.25 -26.59
CA GLU A 105 -7.50 -0.81 -26.46
C GLU A 105 -8.94 -0.26 -26.35
N GLY A 106 -9.12 1.07 -26.32
CA GLY A 106 -10.42 1.72 -26.16
C GLY A 106 -11.09 1.47 -24.80
N VAL A 107 -10.29 1.26 -23.76
CA VAL A 107 -10.73 0.89 -22.41
C VAL A 107 -10.53 2.06 -21.44
N ALA A 108 -11.57 2.42 -20.69
CA ALA A 108 -11.43 3.40 -19.62
C ALA A 108 -10.73 2.77 -18.41
N ILE A 109 -9.72 3.44 -17.86
CA ILE A 109 -8.96 2.97 -16.70
C ILE A 109 -8.69 4.08 -15.69
N GLU A 110 -8.61 3.72 -14.41
CA GLU A 110 -8.25 4.58 -13.29
C GLU A 110 -6.98 4.04 -12.63
N TRP A 111 -6.10 4.95 -12.22
CA TRP A 111 -4.88 4.63 -11.49
C TRP A 111 -4.97 5.09 -10.04
N GLY A 112 -4.58 4.25 -9.10
CA GLY A 112 -4.57 4.57 -7.67
C GLY A 112 -3.60 5.71 -7.31
N GLY A 113 -2.56 5.96 -8.11
CA GLY A 113 -1.65 7.09 -7.93
C GLY A 113 -2.30 8.46 -8.20
N ASP A 114 -3.41 8.50 -8.94
CA ASP A 114 -4.17 9.72 -9.24
C ASP A 114 -5.19 10.06 -8.14
N TRP A 115 -5.41 9.19 -7.16
CA TRP A 115 -6.35 9.46 -6.07
C TRP A 115 -5.92 10.66 -5.22
N LYS A 116 -6.91 11.45 -4.76
CA LYS A 116 -6.66 12.64 -3.94
C LYS A 116 -6.07 12.31 -2.56
N GLN A 117 -6.45 11.17 -2.01
CA GLN A 117 -6.00 10.64 -0.73
C GLN A 117 -5.73 9.15 -0.89
N PHE A 118 -4.87 8.59 -0.03
CA PHE A 118 -4.50 7.17 -0.03
C PHE A 118 -3.99 6.69 -1.39
N LYS A 119 -3.08 7.47 -1.99
CA LYS A 119 -2.47 7.11 -3.27
C LYS A 119 -1.88 5.71 -3.22
N ASP A 120 -2.21 4.92 -4.22
CA ASP A 120 -1.79 3.53 -4.34
C ASP A 120 -1.14 3.32 -5.71
N GLY A 121 0.18 3.23 -5.73
CA GLY A 121 0.97 3.14 -6.96
C GLY A 121 0.66 1.86 -7.75
N PRO A 122 0.62 0.68 -7.10
CA PRO A 122 0.27 -0.55 -7.76
C PRO A 122 -1.14 -0.63 -8.34
N HIS A 123 -2.12 0.02 -7.72
CA HIS A 123 -3.53 -0.24 -8.00
C HIS A 123 -4.01 0.36 -9.33
N TRP A 124 -4.59 -0.48 -10.17
CA TRP A 124 -5.28 -0.11 -11.42
C TRP A 124 -6.68 -0.69 -11.43
N GLN A 125 -7.67 0.08 -11.88
CA GLN A 125 -9.04 -0.41 -11.94
C GLN A 125 -9.83 0.13 -13.13
N LEU A 126 -10.83 -0.66 -13.55
CA LEU A 126 -11.86 -0.18 -14.45
C LEU A 126 -12.84 0.73 -13.66
N PRO A 127 -13.23 1.90 -14.20
CA PRO A 127 -14.06 2.86 -13.49
C PRO A 127 -15.47 2.33 -13.22
N TRP A 128 -16.01 2.63 -12.05
CA TRP A 128 -17.35 2.22 -11.62
C TRP A 128 -18.47 2.66 -12.58
N SER A 129 -18.34 3.84 -13.19
CA SER A 129 -19.35 4.41 -14.08
C SER A 129 -19.49 3.68 -15.42
N LYS A 130 -18.39 3.13 -15.94
CA LYS A 130 -18.37 2.37 -17.21
C LYS A 130 -18.52 0.87 -16.99
N TYR A 131 -18.04 0.38 -15.84
CA TYR A 131 -18.07 -1.02 -15.48
C TYR A 131 -18.81 -1.18 -14.13
N PRO A 132 -20.15 -1.04 -14.13
CA PRO A 132 -20.97 -1.14 -12.93
C PRO A 132 -20.98 -2.58 -12.43
N GLY A 133 -19.97 -2.91 -11.64
CA GLY A 133 -19.86 -4.18 -10.95
C GLY A 133 -20.57 -4.05 -9.62
N LYS A 134 -21.91 -4.20 -9.57
CA LYS A 134 -22.55 -4.45 -8.27
C LYS A 134 -21.97 -5.78 -7.77
N SER A 135 -21.27 -5.76 -6.64
CA SER A 135 -21.06 -7.00 -5.90
C SER A 135 -22.45 -7.58 -5.64
N MET A 136 -22.63 -8.88 -5.87
CA MET A 136 -23.85 -9.55 -5.41
C MET A 136 -23.96 -9.21 -3.93
N GLY A 137 -25.02 -8.50 -3.55
CA GLY A 137 -25.13 -7.92 -2.21
C GLY A 137 -24.81 -8.97 -1.15
N TYR A 138 -24.10 -8.57 -0.10
CA TYR A 138 -23.90 -9.38 1.09
C TYR A 138 -25.26 -9.93 1.56
N GLY A 139 -25.58 -11.18 1.20
CA GLY A 139 -26.89 -11.78 1.43
C GLY A 139 -27.33 -12.91 0.48
N LEU A 140 -26.60 -13.23 -0.59
CA LEU A 140 -27.01 -14.30 -1.53
C LEU A 140 -25.84 -15.17 -2.04
N LEU A 141 -24.80 -15.34 -1.22
CA LEU A 141 -23.70 -16.27 -1.51
C LEU A 141 -23.54 -17.29 -0.37
N ASP A 142 -24.63 -18.03 -0.11
CA ASP A 142 -24.58 -19.29 0.67
C ASP A 142 -24.42 -20.50 -0.27
N ALA A 143 -24.16 -20.28 -1.55
CA ALA A 143 -23.83 -21.33 -2.51
C ALA A 143 -22.36 -21.21 -2.88
N GLU A 144 -21.50 -21.87 -2.10
CA GLU A 144 -20.10 -22.06 -2.46
C GLU A 144 -19.98 -22.78 -3.80
N PRO A 145 -19.34 -22.21 -4.83
CA PRO A 145 -18.64 -23.06 -5.78
C PRO A 145 -17.37 -23.53 -5.08
N ARG A 146 -17.31 -24.83 -4.76
CA ARG A 146 -16.10 -25.54 -4.36
C ARG A 146 -15.03 -25.36 -5.45
N TYR A 147 -14.27 -24.27 -5.37
CA TYR A 147 -12.94 -24.21 -5.94
C TYR A 147 -12.05 -24.89 -4.92
N GLN A 148 -11.33 -25.94 -5.33
CA GLN A 148 -10.42 -26.64 -4.43
C GLN A 148 -9.35 -25.63 -4.01
N ASP A 149 -9.35 -25.30 -2.73
CA ASP A 149 -8.34 -24.46 -2.09
C ASP A 149 -6.99 -25.20 -2.13
N GLU A 150 -6.17 -24.89 -3.14
CA GLU A 150 -4.74 -24.94 -2.89
C GLU A 150 -4.35 -23.66 -2.13
N PRO A 151 -3.68 -23.78 -0.97
CA PRO A 151 -3.27 -22.62 -0.20
C PRO A 151 -2.34 -21.75 -1.05
N ILE A 152 -2.75 -20.51 -1.32
CA ILE A 152 -1.89 -19.50 -1.93
C ILE A 152 -0.74 -19.24 -0.93
N PRO A 153 0.54 -19.44 -1.30
CA PRO A 153 1.65 -19.19 -0.41
C PRO A 153 1.65 -17.73 0.09
N ASP A 154 1.77 -17.56 1.40
CA ASP A 154 1.83 -16.28 2.13
C ASP A 154 3.16 -15.52 1.91
N ASP A 155 3.72 -15.57 0.70
CA ASP A 155 5.07 -15.09 0.42
C ASP A 155 5.10 -13.60 0.05
N PHE A 156 4.36 -12.75 0.76
CA PHE A 156 4.67 -11.31 0.75
C PHE A 156 4.55 -10.64 2.12
N PRO A 157 5.65 -10.10 2.67
CA PRO A 157 5.58 -9.25 3.85
C PRO A 157 4.97 -7.90 3.46
N TYR A 158 3.72 -7.67 3.84
CA TYR A 158 3.11 -6.35 3.84
C TYR A 158 3.84 -5.49 4.89
N GLN A 159 4.87 -4.75 4.49
CA GLN A 159 5.48 -3.72 5.34
C GLN A 159 4.49 -2.56 5.40
N VAL A 160 3.73 -2.49 6.49
CA VAL A 160 2.88 -1.35 6.82
C VAL A 160 3.78 -0.12 6.81
N GLY A 161 3.59 0.77 5.83
CA GLY A 161 4.28 2.05 5.78
C GLY A 161 4.03 2.80 7.09
N THR A 162 5.08 2.97 7.89
CA THR A 162 5.01 3.80 9.10
C THR A 162 4.68 5.25 8.71
N PRO A 163 3.95 6.01 9.54
CA PRO A 163 3.68 7.42 9.26
C PRO A 163 5.00 8.18 9.10
N ARG A 164 5.22 8.84 7.95
CA ARG A 164 6.37 9.74 7.77
C ARG A 164 6.22 10.92 8.74
N THR A 165 7.01 10.96 9.80
CA THR A 165 7.35 12.21 10.45
C THR A 165 8.31 12.97 9.52
N ALA A 166 7.89 14.15 9.09
CA ALA A 166 8.69 15.03 8.26
C ALA A 166 9.99 15.41 8.99
N THR A 167 11.11 14.82 8.60
CA THR A 167 12.43 15.26 9.05
C THR A 167 12.91 16.37 8.12
N LYS A 168 12.99 17.59 8.65
CA LYS A 168 13.61 18.74 7.98
C LYS A 168 15.09 18.41 7.72
N SER A 169 15.48 18.32 6.45
CA SER A 169 16.88 18.23 6.05
C SER A 169 17.59 19.55 6.40
N LYS A 170 18.50 19.51 7.38
CA LYS A 170 19.45 20.59 7.62
C LYS A 170 20.56 20.49 6.57
N ILE A 171 20.66 21.51 5.73
CA ILE A 171 21.77 21.77 4.82
C ILE A 171 23.00 22.08 5.68
N ASN A 172 24.15 21.42 5.42
CA ASN A 172 25.40 21.69 6.14
C ASN A 172 26.41 22.34 5.18
N TRP A 173 26.92 23.50 5.55
CA TRP A 173 27.97 24.24 4.84
C TRP A 173 29.33 23.74 5.33
N SER A 174 30.23 23.39 4.42
CA SER A 174 31.61 23.03 4.73
C SER A 174 32.48 24.29 4.82
N LEU A 175 33.09 24.52 6.00
CA LEU A 175 34.29 25.34 6.12
C LEU A 175 35.41 24.47 6.74
N GLY A 176 36.58 24.50 6.11
CA GLY A 176 37.69 23.60 6.40
C GLY A 176 38.65 24.03 7.52
N GLY A 177 39.65 23.17 7.74
CA GLY A 177 40.81 23.33 8.63
C GLY A 177 40.46 23.12 10.11
N ILE A 178 41.28 22.54 10.98
CA ILE A 178 42.74 22.34 11.04
C ILE A 178 42.96 21.12 11.96
N GLY A 179 44.00 20.31 11.71
CA GLY A 179 44.24 19.05 12.41
C GLY A 179 44.80 19.16 13.84
N THR A 180 44.86 18.02 14.53
CA THR A 180 45.92 17.60 15.46
C THR A 180 45.69 16.15 15.90
N ALA A 181 46.79 15.40 16.01
CA ALA A 181 46.82 13.99 16.38
C ALA A 181 46.89 13.80 17.90
N ALA A 182 46.31 12.72 18.43
CA ALA A 182 46.76 12.05 19.66
C ALA A 182 46.19 10.62 19.75
N ALA A 183 47.06 9.66 20.02
CA ALA A 183 46.75 8.27 20.33
C ALA A 183 46.22 8.14 21.77
N GLY A 184 45.34 7.17 22.03
CA GLY A 184 44.90 6.84 23.39
C GLY A 184 43.86 5.72 23.43
N ALA A 185 44.10 4.75 24.30
CA ALA A 185 43.44 3.46 24.40
C ALA A 185 41.96 3.50 24.87
N GLY A 186 41.23 2.46 24.43
CA GLY A 186 40.02 1.85 24.99
C GLY A 186 39.16 2.61 26.00
N ALA A 187 37.96 3.00 25.55
CA ALA A 187 36.78 3.15 26.41
C ALA A 187 35.52 2.82 25.61
N ALA A 188 34.85 1.72 25.94
CA ALA A 188 33.49 1.45 25.48
C ALA A 188 32.53 2.36 26.25
N ILE A 189 32.18 3.50 25.67
CA ILE A 189 31.15 4.40 26.17
C ILE A 189 29.81 3.87 25.65
N TRP A 190 28.96 3.39 26.56
CA TRP A 190 27.57 3.03 26.27
C TRP A 190 26.76 4.29 25.93
N ASN A 191 26.15 4.32 24.75
CA ASN A 191 25.25 5.39 24.33
C ASN A 191 23.90 5.27 25.06
N ASN A 192 23.68 6.11 26.08
CA ASN A 192 22.45 6.17 26.87
C ASN A 192 21.40 7.16 26.30
N THR A 193 21.10 7.10 25.00
CA THR A 193 20.07 7.97 24.38
C THR A 193 18.67 7.37 24.47
N GLY A 194 18.53 6.06 24.65
CA GLY A 194 17.23 5.38 24.78
C GLY A 194 16.55 5.58 26.13
N SER A 195 17.31 5.60 27.23
CA SER A 195 16.74 5.62 28.58
C SER A 195 16.20 7.00 29.00
N VAL A 196 16.79 8.09 28.50
CA VAL A 196 16.34 9.46 28.82
C VAL A 196 14.99 9.77 28.15
N ALA A 197 14.78 9.29 26.93
CA ALA A 197 13.52 9.44 26.21
C ALA A 197 12.37 8.66 26.87
N LEU A 198 12.65 7.47 27.40
CA LEU A 198 11.67 6.65 28.12
C LEU A 198 11.25 7.30 29.45
N ILE A 199 12.21 7.87 30.19
CA ILE A 199 11.95 8.59 31.45
C ILE A 199 11.10 9.83 31.18
N CYS A 200 11.40 10.62 30.14
CA CYS A 200 10.59 11.79 29.79
C CYS A 200 9.13 11.44 29.42
N LEU A 201 8.91 10.37 28.64
CA LEU A 201 7.56 9.92 28.27
C LEU A 201 6.73 9.49 29.48
N THR A 202 7.34 8.78 30.43
CA THR A 202 6.64 8.34 31.65
C THR A 202 6.26 9.52 32.56
N VAL A 203 7.13 10.53 32.70
CA VAL A 203 6.83 11.74 33.49
C VAL A 203 5.68 12.54 32.87
N ILE A 204 5.66 12.68 31.54
CA ILE A 204 4.57 13.39 30.83
C ILE A 204 3.24 12.65 31.01
N LEU A 205 3.23 11.32 30.87
CA LEU A 205 2.02 10.51 31.04
C LEU A 205 1.44 10.61 32.45
N VAL A 206 2.31 10.59 33.48
CA VAL A 206 1.88 10.77 34.89
C VAL A 206 1.29 12.17 35.13
N LEU A 207 1.91 13.22 34.57
CA LEU A 207 1.39 14.58 34.68
C LEU A 207 0.03 14.74 33.99
N CYS A 208 -0.16 14.15 32.80
CA CYS A 208 -1.44 14.16 32.10
C CYS A 208 -2.54 13.46 32.91
N ILE A 209 -2.23 12.33 33.56
CA ILE A 209 -3.20 11.62 34.42
C ILE A 209 -3.59 12.47 35.63
N ILE A 210 -2.63 13.18 36.25
CA ILE A 210 -2.89 14.06 37.39
C ILE A 210 -3.79 15.24 36.97
N ILE A 211 -3.47 15.90 35.86
CA ILE A 211 -4.27 17.02 35.33
C ILE A 211 -5.69 16.56 35.01
N PHE A 212 -5.83 15.42 34.31
CA PHE A 212 -7.14 14.87 33.98
C PHE A 212 -7.96 14.51 35.22
N ARG A 213 -7.31 14.00 36.28
CA ARG A 213 -7.99 13.68 37.53
C ARG A 213 -8.49 14.93 38.26
N GLU A 214 -7.74 16.03 38.24
CA GLU A 214 -8.17 17.29 38.85
C GLU A 214 -9.30 17.96 38.06
N GLU A 215 -9.28 17.89 36.73
CA GLU A 215 -10.38 18.31 35.85
C GLU A 215 -11.67 17.52 36.13
N LEU A 216 -11.57 16.19 36.26
CA LEU A 216 -12.73 15.36 36.63
C LEU A 216 -13.29 15.71 38.01
N LYS A 217 -12.44 16.06 38.98
CA LYS A 217 -12.88 16.53 40.30
C LYS A 217 -13.51 17.92 40.24
N ALA A 218 -13.05 18.80 39.34
CA ALA A 218 -13.65 20.12 39.14
C ALA A 218 -15.07 19.97 38.55
N ILE A 219 -15.20 19.15 37.49
CA ILE A 219 -16.50 18.84 36.86
C ILE A 219 -17.46 18.16 37.86
N ALA A 220 -16.96 17.24 38.69
CA ALA A 220 -17.79 16.58 39.70
C ALA A 220 -18.28 17.54 40.79
N ARG A 221 -17.50 18.56 41.15
CA ARG A 221 -17.88 19.61 42.11
C ARG A 221 -18.94 20.55 41.55
N GLU A 222 -18.84 20.89 40.26
CA GLU A 222 -19.83 21.73 39.56
C GLU A 222 -21.18 21.04 39.35
N ARG A 223 -21.22 19.70 39.38
CA ARG A 223 -22.48 18.92 39.29
C ARG A 223 -23.15 18.60 40.63
N LEU A 224 -22.48 18.86 41.75
CA LEU A 224 -22.96 18.53 43.10
C LEU A 224 -23.21 19.76 43.99
N GLY A 225 -22.96 20.97 43.48
CA GLY A 225 -23.38 22.25 44.08
C GLY A 225 -24.53 22.86 43.30
#